data_AF-A0A317JSX2-F1
#
_entry.id   AF-A0A317JSX2-F1
#
_cell.length_a   1.000
_cell.length_b   1.000
_cell.length_c   1.000
_cell.angle_alpha   90.00
_cell.angle_beta   90.00
_cell.angle_gamma   90.00
#
_symmetry.space_group_name_H-M   'P 1'
#
loop_
_entity.id
_entity.type
_entity.pdbx_description
1 polymer ?
#
loop_
_entity_poly.entity_id
_entity_poly.type
_entity_poly.pdbx_seq_one_letter_code
_entity_poly.pdbx_strand_id
1 'polypeptide(L)'
;ALAGHRTPPFAGDQTGPAVSPASAAAAAGTVTETGTTPGVPPGDPQAAARMAAGPAFLGMPGAQPPGRSTGAESRTDFRWLMMSDVCKHCTHAACLDVCPTGSLFRTEFGTVVVQEDICNGCGYCISACPYGVIDQRKGDGRAWKCTLCYDRLGAGMTPACAQACPTESIQFGPLDELRERAAQRVAVLHERGVPEARLYGHDPTDGVGGDGAFFLLLDEPEVYGLPPDPVVTTRDLPKMWKRAGLAALAMAAAAVAAFVGGSS
;
A
#
# COMPACT_ATOMS: atom_id res chain seq x y z
N ALA A 1 -17.94 -5.70 37.94
CA ALA A 1 -18.46 -4.32 37.96
C ALA A 1 -17.29 -3.38 38.25
N LEU A 2 -16.79 -2.68 37.23
CA LEU A 2 -15.85 -1.56 37.35
C LEU A 2 -16.25 -0.54 36.28
N ALA A 3 -16.78 0.59 36.73
CA ALA A 3 -17.28 1.67 35.89
C ALA A 3 -16.09 2.49 35.37
N GLY A 4 -15.96 2.61 34.05
CA GLY A 4 -14.98 3.47 33.41
C GLY A 4 -15.38 4.94 33.55
N HIS A 5 -14.48 5.76 34.11
CA HIS A 5 -14.63 7.20 34.27
C HIS A 5 -14.84 7.89 32.91
N ARG A 6 -15.91 8.67 32.78
CA ARG A 6 -16.12 9.64 31.70
C ARG A 6 -15.61 11.00 32.15
N THR A 7 -14.46 11.42 31.63
CA THR A 7 -14.11 12.84 31.56
C THR A 7 -13.60 13.12 30.15
N PRO A 8 -14.20 14.06 29.40
CA PRO A 8 -13.71 14.40 28.07
C PRO A 8 -12.31 15.05 28.16
N PRO A 9 -11.40 14.76 27.22
CA PRO A 9 -9.96 15.00 27.38
C PRO A 9 -9.50 16.46 27.43
N PHE A 10 -10.41 17.44 27.45
CA PHE A 10 -10.06 18.87 27.36
C PHE A 10 -10.98 19.79 28.20
N ALA A 11 -11.68 19.25 29.19
CA ALA A 11 -12.47 20.07 30.12
C ALA A 11 -11.54 20.77 31.12
N GLY A 12 -11.17 22.04 30.86
CA GLY A 12 -10.44 22.88 31.80
C GLY A 12 -9.15 23.53 31.28
N ASP A 13 -8.75 23.26 30.03
CA ASP A 13 -7.59 23.93 29.45
C ASP A 13 -7.91 25.39 29.14
N GLN A 14 -7.07 26.30 29.64
CA GLN A 14 -7.21 27.72 29.38
C GLN A 14 -6.82 28.02 27.92
N THR A 15 -7.81 28.29 27.07
CA THR A 15 -7.54 28.91 25.77
C THR A 15 -7.16 30.37 26.01
N GLY A 16 -5.91 30.74 25.70
CA GLY A 16 -5.49 32.14 25.70
C GLY A 16 -6.36 33.01 24.77
N PRO A 17 -6.36 34.34 24.95
CA PRO A 17 -7.18 35.22 24.11
C PRO A 17 -6.80 35.07 22.64
N ALA A 18 -7.81 35.13 21.76
CA ALA A 18 -7.62 35.12 20.32
C ALA A 18 -6.72 36.30 19.90
N VAL A 19 -5.70 36.02 19.10
CA VAL A 19 -4.80 37.02 18.52
C VAL A 19 -5.64 38.04 17.73
N SER A 20 -5.48 39.32 18.03
CA SER A 20 -6.28 40.36 17.37
C SER A 20 -5.91 40.50 15.88
N PRO A 21 -6.84 40.92 15.01
CA PRO A 21 -6.54 41.19 13.59
C PRO A 21 -5.38 42.17 13.39
N ALA A 22 -5.22 43.13 14.30
CA ALA A 22 -4.12 44.09 14.30
C ALA A 22 -2.77 43.41 14.60
N SER A 23 -2.75 42.42 15.50
CA SER A 23 -1.56 41.63 15.85
C SER A 23 -1.12 40.73 14.69
N ALA A 24 -2.06 40.14 13.96
CA ALA A 24 -1.78 39.33 12.78
C ALA A 24 -1.26 40.18 11.59
N ALA A 25 -1.83 41.38 11.38
CA ALA A 25 -1.37 42.31 10.35
C ALA A 25 0.03 42.87 10.63
N ALA A 26 0.37 43.13 11.90
CA ALA A 26 1.71 43.59 12.29
C ALA A 26 2.80 42.51 12.09
N ALA A 27 2.47 41.24 12.32
CA ALA A 27 3.38 40.12 12.06
C ALA A 27 3.67 39.91 10.56
N ALA A 28 2.70 40.20 9.69
CA ALA A 28 2.85 40.10 8.25
C ALA A 28 3.69 41.24 7.62
N GLY A 29 3.87 42.37 8.32
CA GLY A 29 4.48 43.58 7.77
C GLY A 29 5.97 43.81 8.09
N THR A 30 6.64 42.92 8.84
CA THR A 30 7.97 43.23 9.43
C THR A 30 9.17 42.48 8.85
N VAL A 31 9.01 41.67 7.81
CA VAL A 31 10.16 41.03 7.12
C VAL A 31 10.60 41.87 5.93
N THR A 32 11.55 42.77 6.16
CA THR A 32 12.45 43.23 5.08
C THR A 32 13.34 42.07 4.66
N GLU A 33 13.54 41.91 3.35
CA GLU A 33 14.42 40.88 2.78
C GLU A 33 15.81 40.95 3.42
N THR A 34 16.13 39.92 4.20
CA THR A 34 17.52 39.59 4.53
C THR A 34 17.81 38.27 3.84
N GLY A 35 18.69 38.32 2.85
CA GLY A 35 18.84 37.34 1.77
C GLY A 35 19.40 35.97 2.14
N THR A 36 18.95 35.32 3.22
CA THR A 36 19.32 33.92 3.54
C THR A 36 18.22 33.20 4.35
N THR A 37 17.16 32.67 3.71
CA THR A 37 16.30 31.56 4.20
C THR A 37 15.38 31.06 3.06
N PRO A 38 14.91 29.79 3.04
CA PRO A 38 14.09 29.25 1.94
C PRO A 38 12.82 30.08 1.77
N GLY A 39 12.67 30.70 0.61
CA GLY A 39 11.62 31.68 0.33
C GLY A 39 10.22 31.09 0.50
N VAL A 40 9.53 31.52 1.55
CA VAL A 40 8.06 31.55 1.55
C VAL A 40 7.68 32.76 0.69
N PRO A 41 6.90 32.58 -0.40
CA PRO A 41 6.49 33.69 -1.22
C PRO A 41 5.65 34.69 -0.39
N PRO A 42 5.69 36.00 -0.71
CA PRO A 42 4.84 36.98 -0.05
C PRO A 42 3.37 36.55 -0.16
N GLY A 43 2.66 36.64 0.96
CA GLY A 43 1.28 36.17 1.07
C GLY A 43 0.35 36.87 0.06
N ASP A 44 -0.54 36.09 -0.55
CA ASP A 44 -1.56 36.61 -1.46
C ASP A 44 -2.63 37.41 -0.68
N PRO A 45 -2.85 38.70 -1.03
CA PRO A 45 -3.89 39.53 -0.41
C PRO A 45 -5.30 38.91 -0.48
N GLN A 46 -5.63 38.14 -1.52
CA GLN A 46 -6.91 37.43 -1.61
C GLN A 46 -6.99 36.26 -0.63
N ALA A 47 -5.91 35.52 -0.43
CA ALA A 47 -5.85 34.45 0.56
C ALA A 47 -5.96 35.02 1.99
N ALA A 48 -5.28 36.13 2.26
CA ALA A 48 -5.40 36.85 3.54
C ALA A 48 -6.82 37.39 3.77
N ALA A 49 -7.48 37.93 2.74
CA ALA A 49 -8.87 38.39 2.83
C ALA A 49 -9.87 37.23 3.09
N ARG A 50 -9.65 36.05 2.51
CA ARG A 50 -10.47 34.85 2.77
C ARG A 50 -10.32 34.33 4.20
N MET A 51 -9.10 34.39 4.75
CA MET A 51 -8.86 34.03 6.16
C MET A 51 -9.40 35.09 7.13
N ALA A 52 -9.40 36.37 6.72
CA ALA A 52 -9.96 37.48 7.50
C ALA A 52 -11.49 37.53 7.52
N ALA A 53 -12.17 36.82 6.61
CA ALA A 53 -13.64 36.73 6.56
C ALA A 53 -14.26 35.95 7.74
N GLY A 54 -13.44 35.45 8.66
CA GLY A 54 -13.86 34.67 9.82
C GLY A 54 -14.11 33.20 9.48
N PRO A 55 -14.25 32.33 10.48
CA PRO A 55 -14.55 30.92 10.25
C PRO A 55 -15.94 30.80 9.60
N ALA A 56 -15.98 30.18 8.42
CA ALA A 56 -17.25 29.74 7.84
C ALA A 56 -17.83 28.64 8.75
N PHE A 57 -19.05 28.83 9.25
CA PHE A 57 -19.76 27.79 9.98
C PHE A 57 -20.19 26.71 8.98
N LEU A 58 -19.40 25.63 8.90
CA LEU A 58 -19.64 24.47 8.03
C LEU A 58 -20.75 23.54 8.55
N GLY A 59 -21.51 23.96 9.57
CA GLY A 59 -22.44 23.12 10.29
C GLY A 59 -21.79 22.34 11.44
N MET A 60 -22.61 21.78 12.32
CA MET A 60 -22.20 20.74 13.26
C MET A 60 -22.17 19.42 12.49
N PRO A 61 -21.09 18.62 12.51
CA PRO A 61 -21.15 17.27 11.95
C PRO A 61 -22.26 16.50 12.67
N GLY A 62 -23.15 15.87 11.90
CA GLY A 62 -24.16 14.99 12.46
C GLY A 62 -23.51 13.88 13.31
N ALA A 63 -24.30 13.16 14.10
CA ALA A 63 -23.82 12.01 14.88
C ALA A 63 -23.30 10.84 14.00
N GLN A 64 -23.52 10.94 12.68
CA GLN A 64 -22.99 10.02 11.69
C GLN A 64 -21.54 10.44 11.39
N PRO A 65 -20.54 9.56 11.60
CA PRO A 65 -19.17 9.84 11.19
C PRO A 65 -19.14 10.21 9.70
N PRO A 66 -18.40 11.26 9.29
CA PRO A 66 -18.27 11.62 7.89
C PRO A 66 -17.78 10.41 7.08
N GLY A 67 -18.35 10.22 5.88
CA GLY A 67 -17.93 9.17 4.96
C GLY A 67 -18.65 7.82 5.07
N ARG A 68 -19.83 7.75 5.70
CA ARG A 68 -20.69 6.54 5.70
C ARG A 68 -21.61 6.39 4.49
N SER A 69 -21.52 7.27 3.49
CA SER A 69 -22.22 7.07 2.21
C SER A 69 -21.35 6.20 1.29
N THR A 70 -21.95 5.13 0.77
CA THR A 70 -21.20 3.97 0.24
C THR A 70 -21.35 3.79 -1.28
N GLY A 71 -21.93 4.78 -1.97
CA GLY A 71 -22.01 4.82 -3.44
C GLY A 71 -21.23 6.00 -4.01
N ALA A 72 -20.54 5.80 -5.15
CA ALA A 72 -19.75 6.83 -5.84
C ALA A 72 -20.54 8.13 -6.11
N GLU A 73 -21.84 8.01 -6.38
CA GLU A 73 -22.76 9.15 -6.61
C GLU A 73 -23.17 9.89 -5.32
N SER A 74 -22.97 9.27 -4.15
CA SER A 74 -23.36 9.78 -2.82
C SER A 74 -22.16 10.26 -1.98
N ARG A 75 -20.94 10.25 -2.52
CA ARG A 75 -19.70 10.70 -1.85
C ARG A 75 -19.67 12.22 -1.75
N THR A 76 -20.51 12.81 -0.91
CA THR A 76 -20.48 14.26 -0.63
C THR A 76 -19.47 14.65 0.44
N ASP A 77 -18.91 13.69 1.19
CA ASP A 77 -18.04 13.95 2.35
C ASP A 77 -16.63 13.36 2.21
N PHE A 78 -15.65 14.11 2.72
CA PHE A 78 -14.23 13.75 2.77
C PHE A 78 -13.97 12.53 3.67
N ARG A 79 -13.24 11.54 3.15
CA ARG A 79 -12.74 10.36 3.88
C ARG A 79 -11.23 10.31 3.79
N TRP A 80 -10.57 10.16 4.94
CA TRP A 80 -9.14 9.88 4.96
C TRP A 80 -8.92 8.38 5.18
N LEU A 81 -8.62 7.67 4.09
CA LEU A 81 -8.35 6.23 4.12
C LEU A 81 -6.87 6.00 4.39
N MET A 82 -6.56 5.38 5.53
CA MET A 82 -5.20 5.02 5.92
C MET A 82 -4.87 3.61 5.44
N MET A 83 -3.67 3.42 4.90
CA MET A 83 -3.11 2.09 4.64
C MET A 83 -1.62 2.11 4.95
N SER A 84 -1.16 1.10 5.68
CA SER A 84 0.28 0.84 5.84
C SER A 84 0.71 -0.08 4.72
N ASP A 85 1.25 0.50 3.64
CA ASP A 85 1.69 -0.29 2.50
C ASP A 85 3.03 -0.99 2.78
N VAL A 86 3.08 -2.29 2.50
CA VAL A 86 4.25 -3.16 2.72
C VAL A 86 4.35 -4.21 1.61
N CYS A 87 5.50 -4.86 1.50
CA CYS A 87 5.64 -6.04 0.65
C CYS A 87 4.58 -7.09 1.02
N LYS A 88 3.92 -7.65 -0.01
CA LYS A 88 2.85 -8.64 0.18
C LYS A 88 3.35 -10.05 0.43
N HIS A 89 4.64 -10.32 0.22
CA HIS A 89 5.26 -11.65 0.38
C HIS A 89 4.49 -12.76 -0.36
N CYS A 90 4.12 -12.50 -1.62
CA CYS A 90 3.28 -13.34 -2.47
C CYS A 90 3.72 -14.81 -2.50
N THR A 91 2.77 -15.73 -2.61
CA THR A 91 3.03 -17.17 -2.79
C THR A 91 3.77 -17.45 -4.10
N HIS A 92 3.34 -16.81 -5.18
CA HIS A 92 4.04 -16.76 -6.45
C HIS A 92 4.64 -15.36 -6.62
N ALA A 93 5.93 -15.23 -6.36
CA ALA A 93 6.60 -13.94 -6.27
C ALA A 93 7.34 -13.61 -7.57
N ALA A 94 6.77 -12.74 -8.40
CA ALA A 94 7.39 -12.31 -9.67
C ALA A 94 8.82 -11.79 -9.48
N CYS A 95 9.09 -11.07 -8.39
CA CYS A 95 10.40 -10.54 -8.08
C CYS A 95 11.46 -11.64 -7.86
N LEU A 96 11.08 -12.78 -7.27
CA LEU A 96 11.93 -13.95 -7.12
C LEU A 96 12.21 -14.57 -8.49
N ASP A 97 11.17 -14.77 -9.30
CA ASP A 97 11.28 -15.46 -10.59
C ASP A 97 12.17 -14.71 -11.60
N VAL A 98 12.16 -13.38 -11.59
CA VAL A 98 12.93 -12.57 -12.55
C VAL A 98 14.34 -12.22 -12.10
N CYS A 99 14.71 -12.51 -10.84
CA CYS A 99 16.00 -12.09 -10.29
C CYS A 99 17.14 -12.90 -10.93
N PRO A 100 18.00 -12.30 -11.78
CA PRO A 100 19.00 -13.06 -12.51
C PRO A 100 20.16 -13.53 -11.63
N THR A 101 20.38 -12.89 -10.48
CA THR A 101 21.46 -13.25 -9.55
C THR A 101 21.02 -14.27 -8.50
N GLY A 102 19.71 -14.53 -8.37
CA GLY A 102 19.17 -15.31 -7.27
C GLY A 102 19.22 -14.60 -5.91
N SER A 103 19.42 -13.28 -5.86
CA SER A 103 19.46 -12.54 -4.59
C SER A 103 18.11 -12.51 -3.87
N LEU A 104 17.00 -12.70 -4.57
CA LEU A 104 15.67 -12.82 -3.95
C LEU A 104 15.37 -14.28 -3.67
N PHE A 105 15.04 -14.60 -2.43
CA PHE A 105 14.76 -15.98 -2.01
C PHE A 105 13.56 -16.03 -1.06
N ARG A 106 12.98 -17.23 -0.93
CA ARG A 106 11.92 -17.51 0.04
C ARG A 106 12.52 -18.15 1.29
N THR A 107 12.18 -17.59 2.45
CA THR A 107 12.62 -18.07 3.76
C THR A 107 11.79 -19.26 4.21
N GLU A 108 12.22 -19.91 5.29
CA GLU A 108 11.50 -20.96 6.02
C GLU A 108 10.14 -20.49 6.58
N PHE A 109 9.94 -19.19 6.74
CA PHE A 109 8.68 -18.58 7.18
C PHE A 109 7.75 -18.24 6.01
N GLY A 110 8.11 -18.63 4.78
CA GLY A 110 7.35 -18.33 3.57
C GLY A 110 7.51 -16.89 3.07
N THR A 111 8.38 -16.09 3.70
CA THR A 111 8.58 -14.68 3.35
C THR A 111 9.60 -14.54 2.23
N VAL A 112 9.37 -13.63 1.28
CA VAL A 112 10.37 -13.28 0.27
C VAL A 112 11.34 -12.24 0.84
N VAL A 113 12.65 -12.38 0.66
CA VAL A 113 13.70 -11.46 1.19
C VAL A 113 14.78 -11.23 0.13
N VAL A 114 15.44 -10.07 0.17
CA VAL A 114 16.62 -9.77 -0.67
C VAL A 114 17.88 -10.07 0.15
N GLN A 115 18.79 -10.86 -0.42
CA GLN A 115 20.15 -11.05 0.08
C GLN A 115 21.06 -9.97 -0.50
N GLU A 116 21.49 -9.05 0.36
CA GLU A 116 22.19 -7.83 -0.04
C GLU A 116 23.57 -8.10 -0.66
N ASP A 117 24.30 -9.07 -0.13
CA ASP A 117 25.63 -9.47 -0.59
C ASP A 117 25.65 -10.05 -2.00
N ILE A 118 24.53 -10.65 -2.45
CA ILE A 118 24.35 -11.18 -3.81
C ILE A 118 23.71 -10.14 -4.75
N CYS A 119 22.96 -9.18 -4.22
CA CYS A 119 22.26 -8.20 -5.04
C CYS A 119 23.24 -7.28 -5.79
N ASN A 120 23.14 -7.28 -7.13
CA ASN A 120 23.95 -6.44 -8.01
C ASN A 120 23.24 -5.15 -8.48
N GLY A 121 22.02 -4.89 -8.00
CA GLY A 121 21.27 -3.68 -8.34
C GLY A 121 20.65 -3.61 -9.74
N CYS A 122 20.51 -4.74 -10.47
CA CYS A 122 19.96 -4.72 -11.84
C CYS A 122 18.51 -4.20 -11.96
N GLY A 123 17.72 -4.21 -10.88
CA GLY A 123 16.40 -3.60 -10.84
C GLY A 123 15.25 -4.38 -11.49
N TYR A 124 15.48 -5.57 -12.07
CA TYR A 124 14.41 -6.35 -12.72
C TYR A 124 13.24 -6.67 -11.79
N CYS A 125 13.54 -6.89 -10.50
CA CYS A 125 12.53 -7.13 -9.47
C CYS A 125 11.58 -5.93 -9.26
N ILE A 126 12.02 -4.69 -9.51
CA ILE A 126 11.22 -3.48 -9.32
C ILE A 126 10.08 -3.46 -10.33
N SER A 127 10.40 -3.56 -11.62
CA SER A 127 9.40 -3.56 -12.69
C SER A 127 8.52 -4.81 -12.71
N ALA A 128 9.01 -5.93 -12.18
CA ALA A 128 8.25 -7.18 -12.14
C ALA A 128 7.26 -7.25 -10.97
N CYS A 129 7.44 -6.45 -9.91
CA CYS A 129 6.55 -6.49 -8.76
C CYS A 129 5.21 -5.82 -9.10
N PRO A 130 4.07 -6.55 -9.10
CA PRO A 130 2.79 -5.96 -9.47
C PRO A 130 2.32 -4.87 -8.48
N TYR A 131 2.88 -4.88 -7.26
CA TYR A 131 2.52 -3.93 -6.20
C TYR A 131 3.46 -2.71 -6.12
N GLY A 132 4.58 -2.67 -6.87
CA GLY A 132 5.50 -1.53 -6.85
C GLY A 132 6.23 -1.27 -5.52
N VAL A 133 6.35 -2.28 -4.65
CA VAL A 133 6.85 -2.19 -3.26
C VAL A 133 8.37 -2.44 -3.10
N ILE A 134 9.12 -2.46 -4.19
CA ILE A 134 10.57 -2.70 -4.20
C ILE A 134 11.24 -1.46 -4.77
N ASP A 135 12.29 -0.97 -4.11
CA ASP A 135 13.02 0.21 -4.55
C ASP A 135 14.54 -0.01 -4.46
N GLN A 136 15.32 0.81 -5.16
CA GLN A 136 16.77 0.80 -5.12
C GLN A 136 17.31 1.87 -4.17
N ARG A 137 18.20 1.47 -3.27
CA ARG A 137 18.89 2.40 -2.39
C ARG A 137 19.97 3.13 -3.17
N LYS A 138 19.86 4.45 -3.29
CA LYS A 138 20.81 5.30 -4.04
C LYS A 138 22.28 5.13 -3.64
N GLY A 139 22.55 4.80 -2.37
CA GLY A 139 23.90 4.68 -1.86
C GLY A 139 24.70 3.51 -2.44
N ASP A 140 24.08 2.34 -2.53
CA ASP A 140 24.75 1.11 -2.99
C ASP A 140 24.09 0.46 -4.22
N GLY A 141 23.02 1.05 -4.75
CA GLY A 141 22.29 0.57 -5.92
C GLY A 141 21.52 -0.72 -5.71
N ARG A 142 21.56 -1.33 -4.51
CA ARG A 142 20.88 -2.59 -4.22
C ARG A 142 19.39 -2.39 -4.09
N ALA A 143 18.63 -3.43 -4.42
CA ALA A 143 17.19 -3.46 -4.21
C ALA A 143 16.86 -3.72 -2.74
N TRP A 144 15.83 -3.06 -2.23
CA TRP A 144 15.36 -3.14 -0.85
C TRP A 144 13.83 -3.21 -0.82
N LYS A 145 13.31 -3.89 0.19
CA LYS A 145 11.88 -4.03 0.46
C LYS A 145 11.67 -4.53 1.89
N CYS A 146 10.41 -4.55 2.34
CA CYS A 146 10.05 -5.21 3.60
C CYS A 146 10.55 -6.67 3.62
N THR A 147 11.14 -7.07 4.74
CA THR A 147 11.68 -8.42 5.00
C THR A 147 10.75 -9.28 5.85
N LEU A 148 9.56 -8.77 6.18
CA LEU A 148 8.68 -9.23 7.26
C LEU A 148 9.44 -9.40 8.59
N CYS A 149 10.46 -8.58 8.83
CA CYS A 149 11.36 -8.70 9.97
C CYS A 149 11.97 -10.11 10.11
N TYR A 150 12.50 -10.66 9.03
CA TYR A 150 13.13 -11.99 9.00
C TYR A 150 14.10 -12.24 10.17
N ASP A 151 14.89 -11.25 10.54
CA ASP A 151 15.78 -11.24 11.70
C ASP A 151 15.05 -11.49 13.03
N ARG A 152 13.87 -10.88 13.21
CA ARG A 152 13.02 -11.03 14.40
C ARG A 152 12.27 -12.35 14.38
N LEU A 153 11.79 -12.79 13.22
CA LEU A 153 11.11 -14.08 13.07
C LEU A 153 12.03 -15.24 13.46
N GLY A 154 13.31 -15.18 13.06
CA GLY A 154 14.33 -16.16 13.46
C GLY A 154 14.55 -16.25 14.97
N ALA A 155 14.25 -15.17 15.71
CA ALA A 155 14.29 -15.12 17.17
C ALA A 155 12.94 -15.41 17.84
N GLY A 156 11.92 -15.84 17.09
CA GLY A 156 10.57 -16.09 17.60
C GLY A 156 9.82 -14.80 18.00
N MET A 157 10.24 -13.65 17.49
CA MET A 157 9.65 -12.35 17.81
C MET A 157 8.70 -11.87 16.71
N THR A 158 7.62 -11.18 17.12
CA THR A 158 6.68 -10.52 16.21
C THR A 158 7.35 -9.43 15.37
N PRO A 159 6.95 -9.19 14.11
CA PRO A 159 7.44 -8.06 13.31
C PRO A 159 7.25 -6.72 14.02
N ALA A 160 8.21 -5.81 13.84
CA ALA A 160 8.25 -4.54 14.57
C ALA A 160 7.00 -3.66 14.30
N CYS A 161 6.54 -3.60 13.05
CA CYS A 161 5.34 -2.82 12.69
C CYS A 161 4.07 -3.37 13.34
N ALA A 162 3.93 -4.70 13.45
CA ALA A 162 2.81 -5.33 14.14
C ALA A 162 2.89 -5.11 15.65
N GLN A 163 4.07 -5.27 16.25
CA GLN A 163 4.27 -5.03 17.69
C GLN A 163 4.00 -3.57 18.09
N ALA A 164 4.36 -2.61 17.23
CA ALA A 164 4.23 -1.19 17.52
C ALA A 164 2.82 -0.63 17.26
N CYS A 165 1.92 -1.40 16.62
CA CYS A 165 0.61 -0.89 16.19
C CYS A 165 -0.33 -0.66 17.39
N PRO A 166 -0.64 0.58 17.78
CA PRO A 166 -1.40 0.86 19.00
C PRO A 166 -2.89 0.50 18.88
N THR A 167 -3.41 0.45 17.65
CA THR A 167 -4.82 0.19 17.35
C THR A 167 -5.07 -1.26 16.92
N GLU A 168 -4.04 -2.11 16.93
CA GLU A 168 -4.12 -3.50 16.45
C GLU A 168 -4.61 -3.62 14.99
N SER A 169 -4.38 -2.58 14.19
CA SER A 169 -4.69 -2.58 12.75
C SER A 169 -3.76 -3.50 11.96
N ILE A 170 -2.55 -3.73 12.45
CA ILE A 170 -1.57 -4.66 11.90
C ILE A 170 -1.50 -5.85 12.83
N GLN A 171 -1.92 -7.02 12.35
CA GLN A 171 -1.89 -8.27 13.10
C GLN A 171 -0.96 -9.27 12.41
N PHE A 172 -0.29 -10.10 13.22
CA PHE A 172 0.66 -11.10 12.74
C PHE A 172 0.37 -12.43 13.40
N GLY A 173 0.49 -13.52 12.63
CA GLY A 173 0.18 -14.88 13.07
C GLY A 173 0.02 -15.84 11.89
N PRO A 174 -0.46 -17.06 12.15
CA PRO A 174 -0.77 -18.04 11.11
C PRO A 174 -1.79 -17.47 10.10
N LEU A 175 -1.52 -17.66 8.81
CA LEU A 175 -2.29 -17.02 7.75
C LEU A 175 -3.77 -17.43 7.75
N ASP A 176 -4.06 -18.69 8.03
CA ASP A 176 -5.43 -19.21 8.04
C ASP A 176 -6.26 -18.62 9.19
N GLU A 177 -5.68 -18.49 10.38
CA GLU A 177 -6.32 -17.83 11.52
C GLU A 177 -6.58 -16.35 11.25
N LEU A 178 -5.63 -15.66 10.61
CA LEU A 178 -5.78 -14.26 10.23
C LEU A 178 -6.88 -14.08 9.17
N ARG A 179 -6.95 -14.97 8.18
CA ARG A 179 -8.01 -14.96 7.15
C ARG A 179 -9.39 -15.11 7.76
N GLU A 180 -9.54 -16.06 8.68
CA GLU A 180 -10.81 -16.26 9.39
C GLU A 180 -11.20 -15.01 10.20
N ARG A 181 -10.27 -14.47 10.99
CA ARG A 181 -10.50 -13.24 11.78
C ARG A 181 -10.87 -12.05 10.89
N ALA A 182 -10.19 -11.90 9.75
CA ALA A 182 -10.46 -10.82 8.81
C ALA A 182 -11.83 -10.97 8.14
N ALA A 183 -12.23 -12.20 7.78
CA ALA A 183 -13.57 -12.47 7.24
C ALA A 183 -14.67 -12.11 8.25
N GLN A 184 -14.50 -12.49 9.52
CA GLN A 184 -15.41 -12.08 10.59
C GLN A 184 -15.46 -10.55 10.74
N ARG A 185 -14.32 -9.88 10.64
CA ARG A 185 -14.25 -8.41 10.70
C ARG A 185 -14.99 -7.74 9.54
N VAL A 186 -14.90 -8.29 8.33
CA VAL A 186 -15.66 -7.82 7.16
C VAL A 186 -17.16 -7.97 7.40
N ALA A 187 -17.63 -9.14 7.88
CA ALA A 187 -19.04 -9.34 8.20
C ALA A 187 -19.56 -8.31 9.21
N VAL A 188 -18.80 -8.04 10.27
CA VAL A 188 -19.14 -6.99 11.26
C VAL A 188 -19.21 -5.60 10.63
N LEU A 189 -18.37 -5.29 9.64
CA LEU A 189 -18.40 -4.00 8.94
C LEU A 189 -19.61 -3.89 8.02
N HIS A 190 -19.96 -4.96 7.31
CA HIS A 190 -21.16 -5.04 6.49
C HIS A 190 -22.43 -4.83 7.31
N GLU A 191 -22.54 -5.49 8.48
CA GLU A 191 -23.65 -5.27 9.43
C GLU A 191 -23.73 -3.83 9.94
N ARG A 192 -22.60 -3.13 10.01
CA ARG A 192 -22.51 -1.72 10.42
C ARG A 192 -22.73 -0.74 9.27
N GLY A 193 -23.15 -1.21 8.10
CA GLY A 193 -23.46 -0.38 6.93
C GLY A 193 -22.23 0.06 6.15
N VAL A 194 -21.16 -0.74 6.14
CA VAL A 194 -19.96 -0.53 5.31
C VAL A 194 -19.84 -1.65 4.26
N PRO A 195 -20.82 -1.81 3.33
CA PRO A 195 -20.87 -2.90 2.35
C PRO A 195 -19.66 -2.97 1.42
N GLU A 196 -18.93 -1.87 1.24
CA GLU A 196 -17.74 -1.80 0.38
C GLU A 196 -16.51 -2.49 0.99
N ALA A 197 -16.55 -2.84 2.28
CA ALA A 197 -15.45 -3.49 2.96
C ALA A 197 -15.13 -4.85 2.32
N ARG A 198 -13.85 -5.11 2.05
CA ARG A 198 -13.40 -6.31 1.32
C ARG A 198 -12.02 -6.76 1.76
N LEU A 199 -11.71 -8.03 1.54
CA LEU A 199 -10.37 -8.58 1.74
C LEU A 199 -9.58 -8.56 0.43
N TYR A 200 -8.35 -8.06 0.48
CA TYR A 200 -7.45 -7.92 -0.66
C TYR A 200 -6.18 -8.74 -0.46
N GLY A 201 -5.78 -9.56 -1.45
CA GLY A 201 -4.62 -10.46 -1.40
C GLY A 201 -4.81 -11.72 -0.54
N HIS A 202 -6.04 -11.98 -0.06
CA HIS A 202 -6.31 -13.10 0.84
C HIS A 202 -6.52 -14.45 0.13
N ASP A 203 -6.93 -14.42 -1.15
CA ASP A 203 -7.39 -15.58 -1.91
C ASP A 203 -6.20 -16.37 -2.48
N PRO A 204 -6.00 -17.64 -2.09
CA PRO A 204 -4.90 -18.46 -2.60
C PRO A 204 -5.04 -18.83 -4.08
N THR A 205 -6.19 -18.55 -4.70
CA THR A 205 -6.46 -18.82 -6.12
C THR A 205 -6.31 -17.59 -7.02
N ASP A 206 -5.90 -16.45 -6.45
CA ASP A 206 -5.68 -15.23 -7.20
C ASP A 206 -4.45 -15.30 -8.13
N GLY A 207 -4.20 -14.22 -8.89
CA GLY A 207 -3.12 -14.14 -9.86
C GLY A 207 -1.70 -14.27 -9.29
N VAL A 208 -1.53 -14.20 -7.97
CA VAL A 208 -0.25 -14.36 -7.25
C VAL A 208 -0.24 -15.53 -6.26
N GLY A 209 -1.31 -16.32 -6.20
CA GLY A 209 -1.46 -17.47 -5.29
C GLY A 209 -1.71 -17.05 -3.83
N GLY A 210 -2.24 -15.85 -3.61
CA GLY A 210 -2.41 -15.21 -2.33
C GLY A 210 -1.14 -14.55 -1.78
N ASP A 211 -1.36 -13.68 -0.78
CA ASP A 211 -0.32 -12.88 -0.15
C ASP A 211 -0.07 -13.30 1.31
N GLY A 212 1.20 -13.21 1.73
CA GLY A 212 1.58 -13.33 3.14
C GLY A 212 1.23 -12.09 3.97
N ALA A 213 0.98 -10.96 3.32
CA ALA A 213 0.38 -9.77 3.93
C ALA A 213 -0.81 -9.29 3.09
N PHE A 214 -2.01 -9.53 3.63
CA PHE A 214 -3.29 -9.19 3.00
C PHE A 214 -4.02 -8.12 3.81
N PHE A 215 -5.02 -7.47 3.21
CA PHE A 215 -5.61 -6.25 3.75
C PHE A 215 -7.13 -6.36 3.85
N LEU A 216 -7.70 -5.71 4.87
CA LEU A 216 -9.10 -5.34 4.89
C LEU A 216 -9.21 -3.89 4.42
N LEU A 217 -9.78 -3.71 3.24
CA LEU A 217 -10.01 -2.40 2.63
C LEU A 217 -11.43 -1.93 2.88
N LEU A 218 -11.63 -0.62 2.98
CA LEU A 218 -12.94 0.02 3.16
C LEU A 218 -13.41 0.73 1.87
N ASP A 219 -12.78 0.42 0.73
CA ASP A 219 -13.06 0.98 -0.58
C ASP A 219 -12.41 0.06 -1.65
N GLU A 220 -12.53 0.41 -2.93
CA GLU A 220 -11.82 -0.28 -4.01
C GLU A 220 -10.28 -0.25 -3.82
N PRO A 221 -9.54 -1.32 -4.18
CA PRO A 221 -8.07 -1.34 -4.10
C PRO A 221 -7.38 -0.15 -4.79
N GLU A 222 -7.93 0.31 -5.90
CA GLU A 222 -7.39 1.41 -6.71
C GLU A 222 -7.39 2.74 -5.94
N VAL A 223 -8.32 2.94 -5.01
CA VAL A 223 -8.36 4.12 -4.14
C VAL A 223 -7.13 4.18 -3.22
N TYR A 224 -6.56 3.01 -2.91
CA TYR A 224 -5.34 2.86 -2.14
C TYR A 224 -4.08 2.81 -3.02
N GLY A 225 -4.21 2.93 -4.34
CA GLY A 225 -3.11 2.75 -5.30
C GLY A 225 -2.71 1.30 -5.51
N LEU A 226 -3.53 0.34 -5.07
CA LEU A 226 -3.28 -1.09 -5.26
C LEU A 226 -3.84 -1.55 -6.63
N PRO A 227 -3.18 -2.50 -7.32
CA PRO A 227 -3.72 -3.10 -8.53
C PRO A 227 -4.97 -3.94 -8.18
N PRO A 228 -6.07 -3.87 -8.96
CA PRO A 228 -7.29 -4.62 -8.65
C PRO A 228 -7.13 -6.15 -8.76
N ASP A 229 -6.36 -6.60 -9.76
CA ASP A 229 -6.11 -8.02 -10.04
C ASP A 229 -4.60 -8.22 -10.31
N PRO A 230 -3.77 -8.30 -9.25
CA PRO A 230 -2.34 -8.51 -9.40
C PRO A 230 -2.06 -9.90 -9.96
N VAL A 231 -1.21 -9.96 -10.99
CA VAL A 231 -0.79 -11.21 -11.63
C VAL A 231 0.73 -11.31 -11.67
N VAL A 232 1.28 -12.51 -11.47
CA VAL A 232 2.71 -12.73 -11.65
C VAL A 232 3.08 -12.58 -13.12
N THR A 233 4.12 -11.79 -13.41
CA THR A 233 4.60 -11.54 -14.78
C THR A 233 5.09 -12.80 -15.49
N THR A 234 5.49 -13.83 -14.74
CA THR A 234 5.96 -15.13 -15.25
C THR A 234 4.84 -16.17 -15.41
N ARG A 235 3.59 -15.87 -15.02
CA ARG A 235 2.45 -16.80 -15.01
C ARG A 235 2.26 -17.55 -16.33
N ASP A 236 2.34 -16.82 -17.45
CA ASP A 236 2.03 -17.37 -18.77
C ASP A 236 3.25 -17.94 -19.50
N LEU A 237 4.44 -17.86 -18.89
CA LEU A 237 5.71 -18.31 -19.47
C LEU A 237 5.66 -19.80 -19.89
N PRO A 238 5.14 -20.75 -19.08
CA PRO A 238 5.04 -22.15 -19.49
C PRO A 238 4.14 -22.36 -20.71
N LYS A 239 3.04 -21.60 -20.83
CA LYS A 239 2.14 -21.67 -22.00
C LYS A 239 2.82 -21.11 -23.24
N MET A 240 3.55 -20.00 -23.10
CA MET A 240 4.32 -19.39 -24.18
C MET A 240 5.39 -20.36 -24.71
N TRP A 241 6.16 -21.01 -23.85
CA TRP A 241 7.17 -22.00 -24.25
C TRP A 241 6.56 -23.20 -24.97
N LYS A 242 5.40 -23.70 -24.52
CA LYS A 242 4.67 -24.78 -25.22
C LYS A 242 4.26 -24.35 -26.64
N ARG A 243 3.72 -23.14 -26.80
CA ARG A 243 3.32 -22.60 -28.10
C ARG A 243 4.53 -22.37 -29.02
N ALA A 244 5.61 -21.83 -28.47
CA ALA A 244 6.86 -21.65 -29.21
C ALA A 244 7.43 -23.00 -29.70
N GLY A 245 7.43 -24.02 -28.84
CA GLY A 245 7.84 -25.37 -29.22
C GLY A 245 6.96 -25.97 -30.33
N LEU A 246 5.64 -25.83 -30.23
CA LEU A 246 4.71 -26.27 -31.27
C LEU A 246 4.98 -25.56 -32.60
N ALA A 247 5.18 -24.24 -32.58
CA ALA A 247 5.49 -23.45 -33.77
C ALA A 247 6.83 -23.87 -34.40
N ALA A 248 7.86 -24.10 -33.58
CA ALA A 248 9.16 -24.59 -34.05
C ALA A 248 9.03 -25.96 -34.73
N LEU A 249 8.26 -26.89 -34.15
CA LEU A 249 8.00 -28.21 -34.75
C LEU A 249 7.25 -28.08 -36.08
N ALA A 250 6.23 -27.22 -36.15
CA ALA A 250 5.48 -26.98 -37.39
C ALA A 250 6.38 -26.39 -38.50
N MET A 251 7.23 -25.42 -38.17
CA MET A 251 8.21 -24.86 -39.11
C MET A 251 9.22 -25.90 -39.58
N ALA A 252 9.74 -26.75 -38.68
CA ALA A 252 10.64 -27.83 -39.03
C ALA A 252 9.97 -28.86 -39.95
N ALA A 253 8.71 -29.25 -39.66
CA ALA A 253 7.95 -30.17 -40.50
C ALA A 253 7.69 -29.59 -41.90
N ALA A 254 7.33 -28.30 -41.98
CA ALA A 254 7.14 -27.61 -43.26
C ALA A 254 8.45 -27.54 -44.07
N ALA A 255 9.58 -27.27 -43.42
CA ALA A 255 10.89 -27.28 -44.06
C ALA A 255 11.23 -28.68 -44.62
N VAL A 256 11.08 -29.73 -43.80
CA VAL A 256 11.30 -31.12 -44.25
C VAL A 256 10.38 -31.48 -45.41
N ALA A 257 9.09 -31.14 -45.33
CA ALA A 257 8.13 -31.40 -46.40
C ALA A 257 8.51 -30.69 -47.72
N ALA A 258 9.05 -29.47 -47.65
CA ALA A 258 9.52 -28.74 -48.83
C ALA A 258 10.71 -29.44 -49.53
N PHE A 259 11.64 -30.02 -48.77
CA PHE A 259 12.78 -30.75 -49.33
C PHE A 259 12.42 -32.17 -49.82
N VAL A 260 11.49 -32.86 -49.15
CA VAL A 260 11.04 -34.19 -49.58
C VAL A 260 10.10 -34.08 -50.79
N GLY A 261 9.18 -33.12 -50.79
CA GLY A 261 8.19 -32.93 -51.88
C GLY A 261 8.77 -32.38 -53.18
N GLY A 262 9.93 -31.71 -53.15
CA GLY A 262 10.63 -31.23 -54.36
C GLY A 262 11.46 -32.28 -55.10
N SER A 263 11.47 -33.53 -54.64
CA SER A 263 12.24 -34.64 -55.21
C SER A 263 11.41 -35.59 -56.10
N SER A 264 10.16 -35.25 -56.39
CA SER A 264 9.27 -35.95 -57.34
C SER A 264 9.13 -35.21 -58.66
#